data_AF-A0A5C1B706-F1
#
_entry.id   AF-A0A5C1B706-F1
#
_cell.length_a   1.000
_cell.length_b   1.000
_cell.length_c   1.000
_cell.angle_alpha   90.00
_cell.angle_beta   90.00
_cell.angle_gamma   90.00
#
_symmetry.space_group_name_H-M   'P 1'
#
loop_
_entity.id
_entity.type
_entity.pdbx_description
1 polymer ?
#
loop_
_entity_poly.entity_id
_entity_poly.type
_entity_poly.pdbx_seq_one_letter_code
_entity_poly.pdbx_strand_id
1 'polypeptide(L)'
;MPPLTLDAAFSGANLLAVCGWLLLIATPRWRAGQVIAGLAVPTLLSVSYFVLISVHWHEARGGFSSLANVAALFTSRPLLLAGWVHYLAFDLLIGAWLLRCSQREYVPHWAMVPVLALTFLFGPIGYLLYRLVATSRDVVSEDRIPRFLARLPAPFRALEWEPRLTAAAIAMTLLIIPTALAYAVDPRLFNGDNVWLKPLKFEISIAIYLFSFALLLPLTGEAFQRSRLGRFTVWPVIALLFFELVYIAWRASRGEASHYNRDGLVAIILYAAMGVAAVLFTAASGILAYGLARKDAAPLPPALRRSLVLGLALTSVLGILSGAVLSAAGGHTVGAPAASAAVVPFFGWSLTAGDLRLAHFLALHAMQNVPAFALLAALLGKAAAPRAIDAFALVYGCVTAAALIAALNARPLLGVG
;
A
#
# COMPACT_ATOMS: atom_id res chain seq x y z
N MET A 1 26.64 -9.91 -47.67
CA MET A 1 26.76 -9.44 -46.27
C MET A 1 26.97 -10.66 -45.38
N PRO A 2 27.88 -10.64 -44.40
CA PRO A 2 28.00 -11.74 -43.45
C PRO A 2 26.66 -11.96 -42.72
N PRO A 3 26.31 -13.20 -42.36
CA PRO A 3 25.08 -13.48 -41.65
C PRO A 3 25.06 -12.73 -40.32
N LEU A 4 23.92 -12.12 -40.01
CA LEU A 4 23.73 -11.37 -38.77
C LEU A 4 23.90 -12.34 -37.58
N THR A 5 24.81 -12.04 -36.66
CA THR A 5 25.05 -12.91 -35.50
C THR A 5 23.87 -12.83 -34.52
N LEU A 6 23.64 -13.90 -33.75
CA LEU A 6 22.58 -13.92 -32.72
C LEU A 6 22.77 -12.80 -31.68
N ASP A 7 24.02 -12.46 -31.34
CA ASP A 7 24.32 -11.40 -30.37
C ASP A 7 24.05 -9.99 -30.94
N ALA A 8 24.24 -9.80 -32.25
CA ALA A 8 23.84 -8.57 -32.94
C ALA A 8 22.31 -8.45 -33.02
N ALA A 9 21.61 -9.56 -33.30
CA ALA A 9 20.14 -9.61 -33.29
C ALA A 9 19.58 -9.31 -31.89
N PHE A 10 20.16 -9.88 -30.84
CA PHE A 10 19.81 -9.58 -29.44
C PHE A 10 19.98 -8.10 -29.12
N SER A 11 21.13 -7.51 -29.44
CA SER A 11 21.41 -6.10 -29.18
C SER A 11 20.46 -5.18 -29.95
N GLY A 12 20.18 -5.49 -31.22
CA GLY A 12 19.23 -4.76 -32.05
C GLY A 12 17.80 -4.84 -31.52
N ALA A 13 17.34 -6.02 -31.10
CA ALA A 13 16.02 -6.20 -30.53
C ALA A 13 15.84 -5.39 -29.22
N ASN A 14 16.84 -5.40 -28.34
CA ASN A 14 16.82 -4.60 -27.11
C ASN A 14 16.79 -3.10 -27.40
N LEU A 15 17.62 -2.62 -28.32
CA LEU A 15 17.64 -1.20 -28.70
C LEU A 15 16.26 -0.76 -29.24
N LEU A 16 15.68 -1.53 -30.15
CA LEU A 16 14.35 -1.27 -30.70
C LEU A 16 13.28 -1.21 -29.60
N ALA A 17 13.29 -2.18 -28.68
CA ALA A 17 12.35 -2.23 -27.57
C ALA A 17 12.50 -1.00 -26.65
N VAL A 18 13.73 -0.67 -26.24
CA VAL A 18 14.03 0.51 -25.40
C VAL A 18 13.57 1.80 -26.07
N CYS A 19 13.83 1.99 -27.36
CA CYS A 19 13.33 3.14 -28.10
C CYS A 19 11.79 3.20 -28.08
N GLY A 20 11.10 2.07 -28.27
CA GLY A 20 9.65 1.97 -28.14
C GLY A 20 9.16 2.41 -26.75
N TRP A 21 9.78 1.92 -25.69
CA TRP A 21 9.42 2.29 -24.31
C TRP A 21 9.66 3.77 -24.00
N LEU A 22 10.80 4.32 -24.45
CA LEU A 22 11.09 5.74 -24.29
C LEU A 22 10.03 6.61 -24.99
N LEU A 23 9.56 6.22 -26.17
CA LEU A 23 8.48 6.92 -26.86
C LEU A 23 7.16 6.90 -26.07
N LEU A 24 6.79 5.75 -25.49
CA LEU A 24 5.59 5.62 -24.66
C LEU A 24 5.67 6.47 -23.38
N ILE A 25 6.82 6.49 -22.72
CA ILE A 25 7.01 7.18 -21.45
C ILE A 25 7.20 8.69 -21.65
N ALA A 26 8.04 9.11 -22.60
CA ALA A 26 8.39 10.52 -22.79
C ALA A 26 7.38 11.28 -23.65
N THR A 27 6.75 10.62 -24.63
CA THR A 27 5.85 11.27 -25.60
C THR A 27 4.45 10.63 -25.63
N PRO A 28 3.74 10.56 -24.48
CA PRO A 28 2.55 9.72 -24.35
C PRO A 28 1.40 10.13 -25.26
N ARG A 29 1.36 11.38 -25.74
CA ARG A 29 0.30 11.91 -26.62
C ARG A 29 0.70 12.02 -28.09
N TRP A 30 1.96 11.74 -28.43
CA TRP A 30 2.42 11.87 -29.80
C TRP A 30 1.94 10.69 -30.65
N ARG A 31 1.03 10.96 -31.60
CA ARG A 31 0.38 9.91 -32.40
C ARG A 31 1.38 9.02 -33.15
N ALA A 32 2.37 9.61 -33.81
CA ALA A 32 3.38 8.84 -34.53
C ALA A 32 4.23 8.00 -33.56
N GLY A 33 4.61 8.54 -32.40
CA GLY A 33 5.31 7.79 -31.34
C GLY A 33 4.51 6.57 -30.85
N GLN A 34 3.20 6.73 -30.64
CA GLN A 34 2.32 5.61 -30.28
C GLN A 34 2.18 4.56 -31.39
N VAL A 35 2.16 4.97 -32.66
CA VAL A 35 2.12 4.03 -33.80
C VAL A 35 3.46 3.29 -33.92
N ILE A 36 4.57 3.99 -33.78
CA ILE A 36 5.91 3.39 -33.81
C ILE A 36 6.06 2.37 -32.68
N ALA A 37 5.82 2.79 -31.44
CA ALA A 37 6.00 1.95 -30.26
C ALA A 37 4.91 0.87 -30.11
N GLY A 38 3.67 1.15 -30.53
CA GLY A 38 2.53 0.26 -30.32
C GLY A 38 2.15 -0.60 -31.51
N LEU A 39 2.77 -0.41 -32.67
CA LEU A 39 2.52 -1.20 -33.87
C LEU A 39 3.80 -1.54 -34.62
N ALA A 40 4.58 -0.56 -35.07
CA ALA A 40 5.72 -0.81 -35.97
C ALA A 40 6.83 -1.64 -35.31
N VAL A 41 7.29 -1.24 -34.12
CA VAL A 41 8.35 -1.94 -33.37
C VAL A 41 7.90 -3.34 -32.94
N PRO A 42 6.74 -3.53 -32.28
CA PRO A 42 6.25 -4.87 -31.94
C PRO A 42 6.06 -5.77 -33.16
N THR A 43 5.60 -5.23 -34.30
CA THR A 43 5.45 -6.00 -35.54
C THR A 43 6.80 -6.46 -36.06
N LEU A 44 7.81 -5.58 -36.10
CA LEU A 44 9.16 -5.95 -36.53
C LEU A 44 9.80 -7.01 -35.62
N LEU A 45 9.64 -6.88 -34.30
CA LEU A 45 10.09 -7.88 -33.33
C LEU A 45 9.34 -9.21 -33.53
N SER A 46 8.04 -9.16 -33.79
CA SER A 46 7.22 -10.36 -34.04
C SER A 46 7.60 -11.07 -35.35
N VAL A 47 7.93 -10.32 -36.41
CA VAL A 47 8.48 -10.90 -37.65
C VAL A 47 9.82 -11.56 -37.37
N SER A 48 10.69 -10.90 -36.60
CA SER A 48 11.99 -11.48 -36.19
C SER A 48 11.80 -12.77 -35.40
N TYR A 49 10.86 -12.80 -34.45
CA TYR A 49 10.46 -14.00 -33.72
C TYR A 49 9.98 -15.12 -34.66
N PHE A 50 9.08 -14.79 -35.60
CA PHE A 50 8.55 -15.76 -36.56
C PHE A 50 9.66 -16.39 -37.41
N VAL A 51 10.64 -15.60 -37.87
CA VAL A 51 11.81 -16.11 -38.60
C VAL A 51 12.65 -17.03 -37.72
N LEU A 52 12.97 -16.62 -36.48
CA LEU A 52 13.77 -17.43 -35.55
C LEU A 52 13.12 -18.79 -35.28
N ILE A 53 11.81 -18.81 -35.02
CA ILE A 53 11.06 -20.06 -34.82
C ILE A 53 11.06 -20.88 -36.11
N SER A 54 10.70 -20.30 -37.25
CA SER A 54 10.58 -21.05 -38.51
C SER A 54 11.90 -21.72 -38.93
N VAL A 55 13.04 -21.06 -38.68
CA VAL A 55 14.37 -21.58 -39.04
C VAL A 55 14.87 -22.58 -38.01
N HIS A 56 14.76 -22.28 -36.71
CA HIS A 56 15.45 -23.04 -35.65
C HIS A 56 14.56 -23.99 -34.85
N TRP A 57 13.25 -24.09 -35.13
CA TRP A 57 12.35 -24.98 -34.39
C TRP A 57 12.76 -26.45 -34.45
N HIS A 58 13.35 -26.89 -35.55
CA HIS A 58 13.84 -28.27 -35.71
C HIS A 58 14.96 -28.64 -34.71
N GLU A 59 15.64 -27.64 -34.12
CA GLU A 59 16.67 -27.82 -33.09
C GLU A 59 16.08 -27.90 -31.67
N ALA A 60 14.77 -27.69 -31.51
CA ALA A 60 14.09 -27.68 -30.22
C ALA A 60 14.21 -29.04 -29.52
N ARG A 61 14.74 -29.02 -28.30
CA ARG A 61 14.76 -30.17 -27.40
C ARG A 61 13.90 -29.83 -26.19
N GLY A 62 12.72 -30.44 -26.08
CA GLY A 62 11.78 -30.15 -24.99
C GLY A 62 10.34 -29.95 -25.46
N GLY A 63 9.57 -29.22 -24.67
CA GLY A 63 8.14 -29.02 -24.89
C GLY A 63 7.45 -28.29 -23.72
N PHE A 64 6.12 -28.19 -23.76
CA PHE A 64 5.34 -27.36 -22.83
C PHE A 64 4.63 -28.13 -21.71
N SER A 65 4.91 -29.43 -21.56
CA SER A 65 4.21 -30.30 -20.60
C SER A 65 4.79 -30.28 -19.18
N SER A 66 6.00 -29.76 -18.98
CA SER A 66 6.66 -29.67 -17.67
C SER A 66 7.68 -28.54 -17.63
N LEU A 67 8.02 -28.06 -16.43
CA LEU A 67 9.05 -27.02 -16.27
C LEU A 67 10.42 -27.46 -16.82
N ALA A 68 10.78 -28.74 -16.65
CA ALA A 68 12.02 -29.29 -17.19
C ALA A 68 12.03 -29.28 -18.73
N ASN A 69 10.91 -29.62 -19.36
CA ASN A 69 10.77 -29.59 -20.81
C ASN A 69 10.80 -28.16 -21.37
N VAL A 70 10.23 -27.19 -20.64
CA VAL A 70 10.33 -25.77 -21.02
C VAL A 70 11.78 -25.30 -20.90
N ALA A 71 12.47 -25.61 -19.80
CA ALA A 71 13.88 -25.25 -19.61
C ALA A 71 14.78 -25.82 -20.72
N ALA A 72 14.50 -27.05 -21.19
CA ALA A 72 15.24 -27.68 -22.27
C ALA A 72 15.15 -26.88 -23.59
N LEU A 73 13.99 -26.26 -23.91
CA LEU A 73 13.85 -25.42 -25.11
C LEU A 73 14.83 -24.24 -25.10
N PHE A 74 15.08 -23.66 -23.93
CA PHE A 74 15.95 -22.50 -23.73
C PHE A 74 17.45 -22.86 -23.70
N THR A 75 17.83 -24.13 -23.85
CA THR A 75 19.24 -24.54 -24.03
C THR A 75 19.76 -24.21 -25.43
N SER A 76 18.87 -24.10 -26.43
CA SER A 76 19.20 -23.64 -27.78
C SER A 76 19.29 -22.12 -27.81
N ARG A 77 20.45 -21.56 -28.20
CA ARG A 77 20.67 -20.10 -28.26
C ARG A 77 19.67 -19.39 -29.19
N PRO A 78 19.36 -19.88 -30.41
CA PRO A 78 18.34 -19.28 -31.25
C PRO A 78 16.94 -19.28 -30.63
N LEU A 79 16.53 -20.36 -29.96
CA LEU A 79 15.21 -20.45 -29.31
C LEU A 79 15.13 -19.59 -28.04
N LEU A 80 16.24 -19.48 -27.29
CA LEU A 80 16.38 -18.53 -26.19
C LEU A 80 16.21 -17.09 -26.68
N LEU A 81 16.87 -16.73 -27.79
CA LEU A 81 16.69 -15.42 -28.41
C LEU A 81 15.24 -15.21 -28.87
N ALA A 82 14.61 -16.21 -29.48
CA ALA A 82 13.21 -16.13 -29.88
C ALA A 82 12.31 -15.86 -28.67
N GLY A 83 12.48 -16.61 -27.57
CA GLY A 83 11.75 -16.37 -26.33
C GLY A 83 11.98 -14.96 -25.76
N TRP A 84 13.21 -14.44 -25.84
CA TRP A 84 13.50 -13.07 -25.41
C TRP A 84 12.80 -12.02 -26.29
N VAL A 85 12.89 -12.16 -27.61
CA VAL A 85 12.22 -11.25 -28.57
C VAL A 85 10.70 -11.30 -28.40
N HIS A 86 10.14 -12.47 -28.08
CA HIS A 86 8.72 -12.62 -27.74
C HIS A 86 8.33 -11.74 -26.55
N TYR A 87 9.10 -11.77 -25.44
CA TYR A 87 8.85 -10.89 -24.29
C TYR A 87 8.92 -9.41 -24.69
N LEU A 88 9.97 -8.99 -25.39
CA LEU A 88 10.13 -7.60 -25.82
C LEU A 88 8.95 -7.12 -26.69
N ALA A 89 8.49 -7.95 -27.63
CA ALA A 89 7.40 -7.60 -28.53
C ALA A 89 6.06 -7.47 -27.79
N PHE A 90 5.70 -8.47 -27.00
CA PHE A 90 4.40 -8.51 -26.33
C PHE A 90 4.33 -7.53 -25.16
N ASP A 91 5.38 -7.37 -24.36
CA ASP A 91 5.38 -6.41 -23.27
C ASP A 91 5.25 -4.98 -23.79
N LEU A 92 5.92 -4.63 -24.89
CA LEU A 92 5.78 -3.32 -25.52
C LEU A 92 4.38 -3.11 -26.11
N LEU A 93 3.80 -4.15 -26.74
CA LEU A 93 2.43 -4.12 -27.25
C LEU A 93 1.42 -3.87 -26.12
N ILE A 94 1.57 -4.58 -25.01
CA ILE A 94 0.75 -4.41 -23.79
C ILE A 94 0.98 -3.02 -23.20
N GLY A 95 2.22 -2.55 -23.09
CA GLY A 95 2.52 -1.19 -22.60
C GLY A 95 1.83 -0.11 -23.43
N ALA A 96 1.86 -0.23 -24.75
CA ALA A 96 1.17 0.69 -25.65
C ALA A 96 -0.36 0.59 -25.53
N TRP A 97 -0.90 -0.63 -25.35
CA TRP A 97 -2.32 -0.85 -25.10
C TRP A 97 -2.76 -0.23 -23.77
N LEU A 98 -2.03 -0.47 -22.68
CA LEU A 98 -2.27 0.10 -21.36
C LEU A 98 -2.26 1.63 -21.40
N LEU A 99 -1.31 2.24 -22.11
CA LEU A 99 -1.26 3.70 -22.28
C LEU A 99 -2.51 4.25 -23.01
N ARG A 100 -3.02 3.54 -24.02
CA ARG A 100 -4.26 3.96 -24.71
C ARG A 100 -5.49 3.78 -23.84
N CYS A 101 -5.57 2.69 -23.07
CA CYS A 101 -6.66 2.47 -22.12
C CYS A 101 -6.67 3.55 -21.03
N SER A 102 -5.51 3.87 -20.47
CA SER A 102 -5.37 4.89 -19.43
C SER A 102 -5.82 6.28 -19.92
N GLN A 103 -5.58 6.60 -21.19
CA GLN A 103 -6.03 7.84 -21.82
C GLN A 103 -7.56 7.89 -21.99
N ARG A 104 -8.21 6.76 -22.27
CA ARG A 104 -9.68 6.65 -22.34
C ARG A 104 -10.32 6.74 -20.96
N GLU A 105 -9.64 6.23 -19.94
CA GLU A 105 -10.07 6.21 -18.54
C GLU A 105 -9.63 7.46 -17.75
N TYR A 106 -9.03 8.46 -18.43
CA TYR A 106 -8.54 9.70 -17.82
C TYR A 106 -7.58 9.49 -16.63
N VAL A 107 -6.79 8.40 -16.66
CA VAL A 107 -5.72 8.16 -15.69
C VAL A 107 -4.55 9.09 -16.04
N PRO A 108 -4.03 9.87 -15.07
CA PRO A 108 -2.95 10.81 -15.37
C PRO A 108 -1.64 10.08 -15.67
N HIS A 109 -0.85 10.63 -16.59
CA HIS A 109 0.38 9.99 -17.07
C HIS A 109 1.40 9.71 -15.96
N TRP A 110 1.50 10.56 -14.95
CA TRP A 110 2.42 10.34 -13.83
C TRP A 110 2.11 9.03 -13.07
N ALA A 111 0.83 8.63 -12.98
CA ALA A 111 0.43 7.36 -12.39
C ALA A 111 0.72 6.17 -13.32
N MET A 112 0.82 6.42 -14.62
CA MET A 112 1.20 5.42 -15.62
C MET A 112 2.70 5.19 -15.70
N VAL A 113 3.56 6.12 -15.27
CA VAL A 113 5.02 5.92 -15.28
C VAL A 113 5.45 4.65 -14.54
N PRO A 114 5.06 4.40 -13.27
CA PRO A 114 5.40 3.15 -12.60
C PRO A 114 4.74 1.92 -13.23
N VAL A 115 3.53 2.05 -13.78
CA VAL A 115 2.83 0.98 -14.53
C VAL A 115 3.65 0.58 -15.75
N LEU A 116 4.08 1.54 -16.57
CA LEU A 116 4.85 1.31 -17.78
C LEU A 116 6.24 0.77 -17.45
N ALA A 117 6.90 1.30 -16.42
CA ALA A 117 8.20 0.79 -15.96
C ALA A 117 8.11 -0.67 -15.49
N LEU A 118 7.06 -1.03 -14.74
CA LEU A 118 6.83 -2.41 -14.32
C LEU A 118 6.37 -3.29 -15.48
N THR A 119 5.65 -2.76 -16.47
CA THR A 119 5.31 -3.53 -17.68
C THR A 119 6.56 -3.81 -18.51
N PHE A 120 7.50 -2.86 -18.55
CA PHE A 120 8.78 -3.04 -19.23
C PHE A 120 9.67 -4.11 -18.57
N LEU A 121 9.75 -4.11 -17.24
CA LEU A 121 10.62 -5.03 -16.50
C LEU A 121 9.95 -6.38 -16.21
N PHE A 122 8.64 -6.35 -15.96
CA PHE A 122 7.84 -7.46 -15.46
C PHE A 122 6.41 -7.38 -16.02
N GLY A 123 6.23 -7.51 -17.34
CA GLY A 123 4.96 -7.34 -18.09
C GLY A 123 3.67 -7.54 -17.27
N PRO A 124 3.42 -8.74 -16.72
CA PRO A 124 2.22 -9.03 -15.94
C PRO A 124 2.03 -8.19 -14.67
N ILE A 125 3.12 -7.84 -13.97
CA ILE A 125 3.07 -6.99 -12.76
C ILE A 125 2.62 -5.58 -13.14
N GLY A 126 3.13 -5.04 -14.25
CA GLY A 126 2.67 -3.75 -14.76
C GLY A 126 1.19 -3.75 -15.12
N TYR A 127 0.71 -4.81 -15.76
CA TYR A 127 -0.72 -5.01 -16.02
C TYR A 127 -1.55 -5.06 -14.72
N LEU A 128 -1.11 -5.83 -13.71
CA LEU A 128 -1.78 -5.92 -12.42
C LEU A 128 -1.83 -4.56 -11.71
N LEU A 129 -0.74 -3.78 -11.75
CA LEU A 129 -0.73 -2.43 -11.20
C LEU A 129 -1.69 -1.50 -11.95
N TYR A 130 -1.78 -1.59 -13.27
CA TYR A 130 -2.79 -0.85 -14.03
C TYR A 130 -4.20 -1.23 -13.57
N ARG A 131 -4.50 -2.52 -13.45
CA ARG A 131 -5.80 -3.00 -12.99
C ARG A 131 -6.12 -2.53 -11.58
N LEU A 132 -5.13 -2.49 -10.68
CA LEU A 132 -5.27 -1.94 -9.34
C LEU A 132 -5.67 -0.45 -9.38
N VAL A 133 -4.93 0.36 -10.13
CA VAL A 133 -5.17 1.80 -10.28
C VAL A 133 -6.51 2.08 -10.96
N ALA A 134 -6.82 1.39 -12.05
CA ALA A 134 -8.07 1.53 -12.77
C ALA A 134 -9.25 1.13 -11.89
N THR A 135 -9.24 -0.08 -11.32
CA THR A 135 -10.35 -0.61 -10.50
C THR A 135 -10.61 0.25 -9.27
N SER A 136 -9.56 0.67 -8.56
CA SER A 136 -9.70 1.52 -7.37
C SER A 136 -10.34 2.87 -7.68
N ARG A 137 -10.00 3.48 -8.83
CA ARG A 137 -10.65 4.71 -9.29
C ARG A 137 -12.07 4.46 -9.79
N ASP A 138 -12.28 3.35 -10.47
CA ASP A 138 -13.55 3.04 -11.12
C ASP A 138 -14.65 2.73 -10.09
N VAL A 139 -14.32 2.00 -9.01
CA VAL A 139 -15.23 1.77 -7.86
C VAL A 139 -15.68 3.09 -7.23
N VAL A 140 -14.79 4.07 -7.25
CA VAL A 140 -14.98 5.37 -6.62
C VAL A 140 -15.64 6.39 -7.57
N SER A 141 -15.92 6.01 -8.82
CA SER A 141 -16.62 6.90 -9.76
C SER A 141 -17.90 7.46 -9.14
N GLU A 142 -18.20 8.72 -9.46
CA GLU A 142 -19.22 9.56 -8.78
C GLU A 142 -20.59 8.88 -8.67
N ASP A 143 -20.93 7.95 -9.56
CA ASP A 143 -22.20 7.23 -9.51
C ASP A 143 -22.21 6.00 -8.61
N ARG A 144 -21.07 5.33 -8.35
CA ARG A 144 -21.06 4.00 -7.71
C ARG A 144 -21.18 4.07 -6.20
N ILE A 145 -20.42 4.95 -5.54
CA ILE A 145 -20.48 5.11 -4.08
C ILE A 145 -21.88 5.57 -3.62
N PRO A 146 -22.49 6.62 -4.20
CA PRO A 146 -23.84 7.03 -3.81
C PRO A 146 -24.89 5.94 -4.04
N ARG A 147 -24.80 5.19 -5.15
CA ARG A 147 -25.69 4.03 -5.41
C ARG A 147 -25.53 2.92 -4.39
N PHE A 148 -24.32 2.63 -3.94
CA PHE A 148 -24.07 1.65 -2.87
C PHE A 148 -24.63 2.15 -1.54
N LEU A 149 -24.31 3.38 -1.16
CA LEU A 149 -24.78 3.99 0.09
C LEU A 149 -26.30 4.09 0.15
N ALA A 150 -26.97 4.36 -0.97
CA ALA A 150 -28.44 4.38 -1.08
C ALA A 150 -29.11 3.06 -0.66
N ARG A 151 -28.38 1.93 -0.70
CA ARG A 151 -28.85 0.61 -0.25
C ARG A 151 -28.66 0.37 1.24
N LEU A 152 -27.91 1.21 1.94
CA LEU A 152 -27.64 1.09 3.37
C LEU A 152 -28.75 1.73 4.22
N PRO A 153 -28.87 1.36 5.52
CA PRO A 153 -29.79 2.01 6.45
C PRO A 153 -29.59 3.54 6.51
N ALA A 154 -30.66 4.25 6.90
CA ALA A 154 -30.72 5.73 6.96
C ALA A 154 -29.45 6.45 7.48
N PRO A 155 -28.78 6.05 8.57
CA PRO A 155 -27.60 6.77 9.05
C PRO A 155 -26.39 6.70 8.10
N PHE A 156 -26.32 5.70 7.23
CA PHE A 156 -25.20 5.50 6.30
C PHE A 156 -25.45 6.10 4.91
N ARG A 157 -26.70 6.45 4.58
CA ARG A 157 -27.07 7.05 3.27
C ARG A 157 -26.50 8.45 3.06
N ALA A 158 -26.27 9.19 4.13
CA ALA A 158 -25.80 10.57 4.11
C ALA A 158 -24.27 10.71 4.26
N LEU A 159 -23.53 9.59 4.32
CA LEU A 159 -22.09 9.61 4.49
C LEU A 159 -21.41 9.89 3.15
N GLU A 160 -20.75 11.03 3.03
CA GLU A 160 -19.85 11.29 1.90
C GLU A 160 -18.49 10.64 2.15
N TRP A 161 -17.88 10.12 1.08
CA TRP A 161 -16.55 9.51 1.11
C TRP A 161 -15.62 10.30 0.22
N GLU A 162 -14.44 10.67 0.70
CA GLU A 162 -13.45 11.34 -0.12
C GLU A 162 -12.89 10.36 -1.16
N PRO A 163 -13.04 10.64 -2.47
CA PRO A 163 -12.72 9.68 -3.52
C PRO A 163 -11.28 9.18 -3.51
N ARG A 164 -10.30 10.07 -3.33
CA ARG A 164 -8.89 9.73 -3.51
C ARG A 164 -8.40 8.82 -2.38
N LEU A 165 -8.81 9.12 -1.15
CA LEU A 165 -8.54 8.28 0.02
C LEU A 165 -9.26 6.92 -0.08
N THR A 166 -10.49 6.91 -0.59
CA THR A 166 -11.25 5.66 -0.81
C THR A 166 -10.55 4.78 -1.85
N ALA A 167 -10.11 5.35 -2.97
CA ALA A 167 -9.38 4.60 -4.00
C ALA A 167 -8.07 4.04 -3.44
N ALA A 168 -7.32 4.83 -2.68
CA ALA A 168 -6.09 4.39 -2.01
C ALA A 168 -6.36 3.24 -1.02
N ALA A 169 -7.44 3.31 -0.24
CA ALA A 169 -7.83 2.26 0.69
C ALA A 169 -8.24 0.96 -0.01
N ILE A 170 -8.99 1.05 -1.11
CA ILE A 170 -9.33 -0.10 -1.97
C ILE A 170 -8.06 -0.71 -2.56
N ALA A 171 -7.14 0.12 -3.06
CA ALA A 171 -5.87 -0.37 -3.60
C ALA A 171 -5.07 -1.12 -2.54
N MET A 172 -4.97 -0.60 -1.31
CA MET A 172 -4.34 -1.27 -0.17
C MET A 172 -5.02 -2.61 0.16
N THR A 173 -6.35 -2.64 0.13
CA THR A 173 -7.13 -3.86 0.37
C THR A 173 -6.87 -4.92 -0.71
N LEU A 174 -6.78 -4.51 -1.98
CA LEU A 174 -6.50 -5.43 -3.09
C LEU A 174 -5.05 -5.96 -3.07
N LEU A 175 -4.09 -5.19 -2.55
CA LEU A 175 -2.71 -5.64 -2.36
C LEU A 175 -2.56 -6.77 -1.32
N ILE A 176 -3.53 -6.93 -0.42
CA ILE A 176 -3.58 -8.08 0.50
C ILE A 176 -3.57 -9.41 -0.27
N ILE A 177 -4.20 -9.48 -1.45
CA ILE A 177 -4.31 -10.73 -2.22
C ILE A 177 -2.92 -11.27 -2.62
N PRO A 178 -2.07 -10.54 -3.38
CA PRO A 178 -0.74 -11.04 -3.72
C PRO A 178 0.14 -11.26 -2.50
N THR A 179 0.06 -10.41 -1.46
CA THR A 179 0.84 -10.58 -0.23
C THR A 179 0.41 -11.82 0.56
N ALA A 180 -0.89 -12.16 0.58
CA ALA A 180 -1.40 -13.37 1.21
C ALA A 180 -1.02 -14.63 0.43
N LEU A 181 -1.00 -14.56 -0.91
CA LEU A 181 -0.46 -15.63 -1.73
C LEU A 181 1.03 -15.83 -1.47
N ALA A 182 1.80 -14.75 -1.36
CA ALA A 182 3.22 -14.82 -1.00
C ALA A 182 3.42 -15.45 0.39
N TYR A 183 2.63 -15.05 1.39
CA TYR A 183 2.59 -15.67 2.71
C TYR A 183 2.30 -17.17 2.66
N ALA A 184 1.39 -17.61 1.78
CA ALA A 184 1.00 -19.01 1.65
C ALA A 184 2.06 -19.91 0.98
N VAL A 185 2.90 -19.35 0.09
CA VAL A 185 3.86 -20.14 -0.69
C VAL A 185 5.32 -19.96 -0.27
N ASP A 186 5.66 -18.88 0.43
CA ASP A 186 7.02 -18.61 0.89
C ASP A 186 7.16 -19.01 2.38
N PRO A 187 7.86 -20.12 2.69
CA PRO A 187 8.00 -20.61 4.04
C PRO A 187 9.05 -19.87 4.87
N ARG A 188 9.76 -18.89 4.29
CA ARG A 188 10.86 -18.20 4.99
C ARG A 188 10.34 -17.49 6.23
N LEU A 189 11.13 -17.60 7.29
CA LEU A 189 10.89 -16.93 8.57
C LEU A 189 11.91 -15.82 8.80
N PHE A 190 11.48 -14.75 9.46
CA PHE A 190 12.32 -13.69 10.00
C PHE A 190 11.93 -13.48 11.47
N ASN A 191 12.87 -13.71 12.38
CA ASN A 191 12.64 -13.72 13.84
C ASN A 191 11.50 -14.65 14.29
N GLY A 192 11.36 -15.81 13.65
CA GLY A 192 10.34 -16.81 13.98
C GLY A 192 8.98 -16.61 13.32
N ASP A 193 8.73 -15.45 12.71
CA ASP A 193 7.48 -15.16 11.98
C ASP A 193 7.69 -15.25 10.46
N ASN A 194 6.64 -15.58 9.71
CA ASN A 194 6.69 -15.55 8.24
C ASN A 194 7.03 -14.13 7.73
N VAL A 195 7.93 -14.03 6.75
CA VAL A 195 8.42 -12.74 6.22
C VAL A 195 7.31 -11.83 5.69
N TRP A 196 6.21 -12.40 5.17
CA TRP A 196 5.08 -11.66 4.60
C TRP A 196 4.01 -11.26 5.62
N LEU A 197 4.08 -11.76 6.86
CA LEU A 197 3.10 -11.45 7.89
C LEU A 197 3.10 -9.96 8.26
N LYS A 198 4.26 -9.32 8.27
CA LYS A 198 4.38 -7.89 8.56
C LYS A 198 3.75 -7.02 7.45
N PRO A 199 4.10 -7.19 6.15
CA PRO A 199 3.39 -6.55 5.05
C PRO A 199 1.86 -6.67 5.16
N LEU A 200 1.32 -7.87 5.41
CA LEU A 200 -0.13 -8.10 5.55
C LEU A 200 -0.77 -7.24 6.65
N LYS A 201 -0.14 -7.21 7.84
CA LYS A 201 -0.63 -6.38 8.95
C LYS A 201 -0.64 -4.90 8.59
N PHE A 202 0.39 -4.44 7.88
CA PHE A 202 0.49 -3.04 7.44
C PHE A 202 -0.57 -2.73 6.38
N GLU A 203 -0.77 -3.56 5.36
CA GLU A 203 -1.82 -3.37 4.34
C GLU A 203 -3.21 -3.24 4.97
N ILE A 204 -3.55 -4.14 5.89
CA ILE A 204 -4.83 -4.12 6.61
C ILE A 204 -4.97 -2.83 7.43
N SER A 205 -3.95 -2.47 8.20
CA SER A 205 -3.97 -1.29 9.07
C SER A 205 -4.05 0.01 8.26
N ILE A 206 -3.30 0.11 7.17
CA ILE A 206 -3.28 1.25 6.26
C ILE A 206 -4.63 1.39 5.55
N ALA A 207 -5.24 0.29 5.09
CA ALA A 207 -6.56 0.32 4.49
C ALA A 207 -7.62 0.87 5.46
N ILE A 208 -7.64 0.39 6.71
CA ILE A 208 -8.54 0.88 7.76
C ILE A 208 -8.32 2.36 8.05
N TYR A 209 -7.06 2.79 8.14
CA TYR A 209 -6.70 4.19 8.37
C TYR A 209 -7.17 5.09 7.21
N LEU A 210 -6.92 4.70 5.96
CA LEU A 210 -7.34 5.45 4.77
C LEU A 210 -8.86 5.52 4.64
N PHE A 211 -9.59 4.42 4.90
CA PHE A 211 -11.05 4.45 4.94
C PHE A 211 -11.58 5.36 6.05
N SER A 212 -10.92 5.38 7.21
CA SER A 212 -11.28 6.31 8.30
C SER A 212 -11.11 7.76 7.83
N PHE A 213 -10.01 8.10 7.17
CA PHE A 213 -9.78 9.45 6.62
C PHE A 213 -10.77 9.80 5.50
N ALA A 214 -11.04 8.85 4.60
CA ALA A 214 -12.00 9.02 3.52
C ALA A 214 -13.39 9.39 4.05
N LEU A 215 -13.79 8.80 5.17
CA LEU A 215 -15.06 9.07 5.83
C LEU A 215 -15.12 10.42 6.54
N LEU A 216 -14.01 10.80 7.18
CA LEU A 216 -13.98 11.94 8.11
C LEU A 216 -13.65 13.26 7.44
N LEU A 217 -12.89 13.26 6.34
CA LEU A 217 -12.52 14.48 5.65
C LEU A 217 -13.72 15.27 5.09
N PRO A 218 -14.74 14.64 4.46
CA PRO A 218 -15.93 15.36 3.99
C PRO A 218 -16.74 16.04 5.10
N LEU A 219 -16.63 15.55 6.35
CA LEU A 219 -17.30 16.16 7.51
C LEU A 219 -16.65 17.48 7.96
N THR A 220 -15.47 17.81 7.43
CA THR A 220 -14.81 19.11 7.66
C THR A 220 -15.36 20.18 6.71
N GLY A 221 -15.14 21.47 7.03
CA GLY A 221 -15.61 22.56 6.18
C GLY A 221 -14.86 22.64 4.85
N GLU A 222 -15.53 23.06 3.77
CA GLU A 222 -14.93 23.19 2.43
C GLU A 222 -13.66 24.07 2.42
N ALA A 223 -13.66 25.14 3.22
CA ALA A 223 -12.50 26.03 3.34
C ALA A 223 -11.29 25.30 3.93
N PHE A 224 -11.50 24.36 4.87
CA PHE A 224 -10.44 23.51 5.39
C PHE A 224 -9.98 22.50 4.33
N GLN A 225 -10.89 21.82 3.65
CA GLN A 225 -10.55 20.85 2.60
C GLN A 225 -9.69 21.48 1.49
N ARG A 226 -9.98 22.74 1.12
CA ARG A 226 -9.21 23.53 0.14
C ARG A 226 -7.96 24.19 0.73
N SER A 227 -7.71 24.10 2.03
CA SER A 227 -6.50 24.65 2.64
C SER A 227 -5.27 23.74 2.39
N ARG A 228 -4.06 24.26 2.68
CA ARG A 228 -2.83 23.45 2.61
C ARG A 228 -2.89 22.24 3.57
N LEU A 229 -3.49 22.44 4.75
CA LEU A 229 -3.65 21.40 5.76
C LEU A 229 -4.65 20.32 5.32
N GLY A 230 -5.81 20.70 4.78
CA GLY A 230 -6.77 19.74 4.24
C GLY A 230 -6.18 18.91 3.10
N ARG A 231 -5.50 19.56 2.13
CA ARG A 231 -4.80 18.83 1.06
C ARG A 231 -3.69 17.91 1.55
N PHE A 232 -3.02 18.26 2.65
CA PHE A 232 -1.99 17.42 3.26
C PHE A 232 -2.55 16.08 3.74
N THR A 233 -3.78 16.07 4.27
CA THR A 233 -4.44 14.84 4.74
C THR A 233 -4.84 13.87 3.63
N VAL A 234 -4.66 14.25 2.36
CA VAL A 234 -4.99 13.42 1.19
C VAL A 234 -3.72 12.90 0.51
N TRP A 235 -3.10 13.68 -0.38
CA TRP A 235 -2.04 13.19 -1.25
C TRP A 235 -0.73 12.89 -0.51
N PRO A 236 -0.22 13.78 0.37
CA PRO A 236 0.95 13.46 1.18
C PRO A 236 0.74 12.22 2.06
N VAL A 237 -0.40 12.10 2.74
CA VAL A 237 -0.73 10.90 3.53
C VAL A 237 -0.72 9.63 2.68
N ILE A 238 -1.41 9.63 1.53
CA ILE A 238 -1.41 8.50 0.60
C ILE A 238 0.03 8.15 0.18
N ALA A 239 0.83 9.13 -0.25
CA ALA A 239 2.20 8.91 -0.70
C ALA A 239 3.09 8.31 0.41
N LEU A 240 3.01 8.83 1.63
CA LEU A 240 3.79 8.35 2.78
C LEU A 240 3.41 6.91 3.14
N LEU A 241 2.13 6.56 3.13
CA LEU A 241 1.66 5.20 3.45
C LEU A 241 2.03 4.18 2.37
N PHE A 242 1.99 4.57 1.09
CA PHE A 242 2.48 3.70 0.02
C PHE A 242 4.01 3.53 0.09
N PHE A 243 4.76 4.58 0.42
CA PHE A 243 6.20 4.48 0.65
C PHE A 243 6.53 3.47 1.76
N GLU A 244 5.84 3.56 2.91
CA GLU A 244 5.96 2.61 4.02
C GLU A 244 5.75 1.17 3.54
N LEU A 245 4.63 0.90 2.86
CA LEU A 245 4.30 -0.44 2.41
C LEU A 245 5.34 -0.98 1.42
N VAL A 246 5.72 -0.18 0.42
CA VAL A 246 6.70 -0.59 -0.59
C VAL A 246 8.04 -0.91 0.06
N TYR A 247 8.50 -0.08 1.00
CA TYR A 247 9.75 -0.34 1.71
C TYR A 247 9.67 -1.60 2.58
N ILE A 248 8.58 -1.77 3.34
CA ILE A 248 8.37 -2.94 4.20
C ILE A 248 8.30 -4.22 3.36
N ALA A 249 7.56 -4.22 2.25
CA ALA A 249 7.43 -5.36 1.35
C ALA A 249 8.77 -5.71 0.68
N TRP A 250 9.54 -4.71 0.26
CA TRP A 250 10.88 -4.91 -0.33
C TRP A 250 11.87 -5.53 0.67
N ARG A 251 11.86 -5.11 1.93
CA ARG A 251 12.71 -5.73 2.97
C ARG A 251 12.22 -7.13 3.31
N ALA A 252 10.90 -7.33 3.39
CA ALA A 252 10.30 -8.65 3.60
C ALA A 252 10.67 -9.66 2.50
N SER A 253 10.67 -9.25 1.22
CA SER A 253 11.03 -10.14 0.11
C SER A 253 12.47 -10.66 0.20
N ARG A 254 13.34 -9.94 0.92
CA ARG A 254 14.74 -10.28 1.17
C ARG A 254 14.97 -10.99 2.50
N GLY A 255 13.93 -11.16 3.33
CA GLY A 255 14.07 -11.70 4.68
C GLY A 255 14.86 -10.76 5.60
N GLU A 256 14.69 -9.45 5.43
CA GLU A 256 15.45 -8.42 6.13
C GLU A 256 14.55 -7.55 7.01
N ALA A 257 15.11 -6.97 8.07
CA ALA A 257 14.39 -5.99 8.90
C ALA A 257 14.10 -4.70 8.10
N SER A 258 12.89 -4.16 8.23
CA SER A 258 12.56 -2.79 7.80
C SER A 258 12.75 -1.74 8.91
N HIS A 259 12.47 -2.13 10.15
CA HIS A 259 12.64 -1.29 11.34
C HIS A 259 13.93 -1.69 12.08
N TYR A 260 14.62 -0.73 12.68
CA TYR A 260 15.90 -0.92 13.39
C TYR A 260 17.08 -1.38 12.52
N ASN A 261 16.85 -1.48 11.21
CA ASN A 261 17.86 -1.89 10.25
C ASN A 261 18.87 -0.77 10.01
N ARG A 262 20.12 -1.03 10.38
CA ARG A 262 21.24 -0.09 10.24
C ARG A 262 22.35 -0.65 9.33
N ASP A 263 22.00 -1.65 8.52
CA ASP A 263 22.95 -2.36 7.67
C ASP A 263 23.24 -1.55 6.40
N GLY A 264 24.19 -0.61 6.52
CA GLY A 264 24.64 0.28 5.45
C GLY A 264 23.86 1.59 5.35
N LEU A 265 24.39 2.51 4.56
CA LEU A 265 23.89 3.88 4.47
C LEU A 265 22.44 3.96 3.95
N VAL A 266 22.10 3.15 2.94
CA VAL A 266 20.76 3.13 2.34
C VAL A 266 19.71 2.68 3.35
N ALA A 267 20.01 1.63 4.12
CA ALA A 267 19.14 1.13 5.18
C ALA A 267 18.85 2.19 6.24
N ILE A 268 19.88 2.90 6.69
CA ILE A 268 19.77 3.98 7.69
C ILE A 268 18.88 5.11 7.17
N ILE A 269 19.11 5.55 5.93
CA ILE A 269 18.32 6.62 5.30
C ILE A 269 16.85 6.21 5.17
N LEU A 270 16.58 5.00 4.67
CA LEU A 270 15.21 4.51 4.50
C LEU A 270 14.50 4.30 5.84
N TYR A 271 15.20 3.78 6.86
CA TYR A 271 14.67 3.66 8.21
C TYR A 271 14.33 5.04 8.82
N ALA A 272 15.19 6.04 8.64
CA ALA A 272 14.92 7.41 9.09
C ALA A 272 13.74 8.04 8.33
N ALA A 273 13.68 7.86 7.01
CA ALA A 273 12.58 8.36 6.17
C ALA A 273 11.23 7.75 6.58
N MET A 274 11.22 6.45 6.91
CA MET A 274 10.07 5.72 7.47
C MET A 274 9.64 6.33 8.81
N GLY A 275 10.58 6.63 9.72
CA GLY A 275 10.27 7.33 10.97
C GLY A 275 9.63 8.71 10.75
N VAL A 276 10.13 9.49 9.79
CA VAL A 276 9.54 10.80 9.42
C VAL A 276 8.15 10.61 8.81
N ALA A 277 7.97 9.64 7.92
CA ALA A 277 6.68 9.30 7.33
C ALA A 277 5.65 8.94 8.41
N ALA A 278 6.03 8.08 9.36
CA ALA A 278 5.22 7.68 10.51
C ALA A 278 4.73 8.87 11.33
N VAL A 279 5.62 9.82 11.65
CA VAL A 279 5.23 11.03 12.37
C VAL A 279 4.26 11.88 11.55
N LEU A 280 4.52 12.07 10.26
CA LEU A 280 3.75 12.95 9.39
C LEU A 280 2.32 12.43 9.14
N PHE A 281 2.13 11.15 8.82
CA PHE A 281 0.76 10.61 8.67
C PHE A 281 0.06 10.48 10.03
N THR A 282 0.77 10.20 11.12
CA THR A 282 0.14 10.19 12.45
C THR A 282 -0.33 11.59 12.84
N ALA A 283 0.47 12.63 12.57
CA ALA A 283 0.11 14.04 12.78
C ALA A 283 -1.06 14.49 11.90
N ALA A 284 -1.27 13.87 10.74
CA ALA A 284 -2.43 14.15 9.89
C ALA A 284 -3.75 13.87 10.62
N SER A 285 -3.78 12.97 11.60
CA SER A 285 -4.96 12.75 12.46
C SER A 285 -5.28 14.00 13.28
N GLY A 286 -4.27 14.66 13.85
CA GLY A 286 -4.44 15.93 14.57
C GLY A 286 -4.85 17.08 13.65
N ILE A 287 -4.33 17.11 12.42
CA ILE A 287 -4.75 18.07 11.39
C ILE A 287 -6.23 17.89 11.05
N LEU A 288 -6.68 16.65 10.90
CA LEU A 288 -8.08 16.32 10.63
C LEU A 288 -8.98 16.65 11.84
N ALA A 289 -8.51 16.41 13.06
CA ALA A 289 -9.19 16.83 14.30
C ALA A 289 -9.41 18.36 14.33
N TYR A 290 -8.39 19.13 13.95
CA TYR A 290 -8.51 20.58 13.80
C TYR A 290 -9.58 20.94 12.77
N GLY A 291 -9.58 20.29 11.60
CA GLY A 291 -10.61 20.47 10.57
C GLY A 291 -12.04 20.26 11.08
N LEU A 292 -12.26 19.20 11.86
CA LEU A 292 -13.57 18.86 12.45
C LEU A 292 -13.99 19.78 13.61
N ALA A 293 -13.02 20.42 14.27
CA ALA A 293 -13.27 21.35 15.36
C ALA A 293 -13.69 22.75 14.88
N ARG A 294 -13.52 23.06 13.58
CA ARG A 294 -13.87 24.37 13.03
C ARG A 294 -15.38 24.59 12.99
N LYS A 295 -15.77 25.87 13.03
CA LYS A 295 -17.18 26.28 13.01
C LYS A 295 -17.89 25.96 11.69
N ASP A 296 -17.14 25.92 10.59
CA ASP A 296 -17.62 25.62 9.24
C ASP A 296 -17.69 24.11 8.93
N ALA A 297 -17.37 23.23 9.90
CA ALA A 297 -17.52 21.79 9.73
C ALA A 297 -19.00 21.37 9.69
N ALA A 298 -19.27 20.24 9.01
CA ALA A 298 -20.61 19.70 8.82
C ALA A 298 -21.37 19.59 10.16
N PRO A 299 -22.69 19.88 10.20
CA PRO A 299 -23.47 19.80 11.41
C PRO A 299 -23.52 18.35 11.91
N LEU A 300 -23.01 18.13 13.13
CA LEU A 300 -22.96 16.82 13.78
C LEU A 300 -23.50 16.96 15.20
N PRO A 301 -24.12 15.90 15.77
CA PRO A 301 -24.43 15.87 17.19
C PRO A 301 -23.20 16.23 18.04
N PRO A 302 -23.32 17.11 19.06
CA PRO A 302 -22.15 17.60 19.81
C PRO A 302 -21.26 16.50 20.38
N ALA A 303 -21.87 15.42 20.89
CA ALA A 303 -21.15 14.26 21.42
C ALA A 303 -20.35 13.51 20.35
N LEU A 304 -20.93 13.32 19.16
CA LEU A 304 -20.25 12.68 18.04
C LEU A 304 -19.08 13.53 17.56
N ARG A 305 -19.29 14.84 17.32
CA ARG A 305 -18.19 15.75 16.95
C ARG A 305 -17.07 15.73 17.98
N ARG A 306 -17.41 15.80 19.27
CA ARG A 306 -16.45 15.76 20.37
C ARG A 306 -15.65 14.45 20.37
N SER A 307 -16.30 13.31 20.15
CA SER A 307 -15.65 12.00 20.11
C SER A 307 -14.67 11.86 18.94
N LEU A 308 -15.03 12.37 17.75
CA LEU A 308 -14.16 12.37 16.57
C LEU A 308 -12.92 13.24 16.80
N VAL A 309 -13.12 14.47 17.29
CA VAL A 309 -12.02 15.41 17.58
C VAL A 309 -11.08 14.82 18.64
N LEU A 310 -11.61 14.30 19.75
CA LEU A 310 -10.78 13.71 20.81
C LEU A 310 -10.07 12.44 20.37
N GLY A 311 -10.75 11.53 19.66
CA GLY A 311 -10.14 10.29 19.17
C GLY A 311 -8.98 10.56 18.22
N LEU A 312 -9.15 11.47 17.27
CA LEU A 312 -8.09 11.88 16.33
C LEU A 312 -6.95 12.64 17.03
N ALA A 313 -7.27 13.53 17.97
CA ALA A 313 -6.26 14.27 18.74
C ALA A 313 -5.41 13.33 19.61
N LEU A 314 -6.05 12.37 20.30
CA LEU A 314 -5.36 11.34 21.08
C LEU A 314 -4.50 10.45 20.18
N THR A 315 -5.01 10.06 19.01
CA THR A 315 -4.25 9.30 18.00
C THR A 315 -2.98 10.04 17.60
N SER A 316 -3.09 11.33 17.31
CA SER A 316 -1.94 12.17 16.96
C SER A 316 -0.93 12.25 18.11
N VAL A 317 -1.38 12.60 19.31
CA VAL A 317 -0.49 12.87 20.46
C VAL A 317 0.12 11.57 20.99
N LEU A 318 -0.72 10.61 21.38
CA LEU A 318 -0.26 9.35 21.95
C LEU A 318 0.43 8.47 20.92
N GLY A 319 0.00 8.52 19.64
CA GLY A 319 0.61 7.75 18.56
C GLY A 319 2.04 8.20 18.28
N ILE A 320 2.27 9.51 18.18
CA ILE A 320 3.62 10.07 18.00
C ILE A 320 4.49 9.78 19.23
N LEU A 321 3.98 10.00 20.44
CA LEU A 321 4.72 9.76 21.68
C LEU A 321 5.13 8.29 21.83
N SER A 322 4.18 7.36 21.73
CA SER A 322 4.45 5.92 21.83
C SER A 322 5.35 5.41 20.70
N GLY A 323 5.17 5.92 19.48
CA GLY A 323 6.04 5.59 18.33
C GLY A 323 7.47 6.08 18.52
N ALA A 324 7.66 7.28 19.09
CA ALA A 324 8.98 7.81 19.41
C ALA A 324 9.68 6.94 20.48
N VAL A 325 8.97 6.53 21.52
CA VAL A 325 9.49 5.61 22.55
C VAL A 325 9.87 4.26 21.93
N LEU A 326 9.01 3.69 21.08
CA LEU A 326 9.25 2.43 20.38
C LEU A 326 10.50 2.49 19.47
N SER A 327 10.68 3.60 18.76
CA SER A 327 11.85 3.81 17.90
C SER A 327 13.13 3.98 18.72
N ALA A 328 13.06 4.69 19.85
CA ALA A 328 14.22 4.94 20.72
C ALA A 328 14.68 3.69 21.49
N ALA A 329 13.77 2.78 21.83
CA ALA A 329 14.08 1.57 22.60
C ALA A 329 14.96 0.54 21.86
N GLY A 330 15.18 0.69 20.54
CA GLY A 330 15.97 -0.25 19.74
C GLY A 330 15.29 -1.60 19.47
N GLY A 331 14.08 -1.80 19.99
CA GLY A 331 13.24 -2.98 19.83
C GLY A 331 11.86 -2.75 20.45
N HIS A 332 10.93 -3.69 20.24
CA HIS A 332 9.58 -3.59 20.78
C HIS A 332 9.38 -4.29 22.13
N THR A 333 10.25 -5.24 22.48
CA THR A 333 10.17 -6.02 23.71
C THR A 333 11.10 -5.44 24.76
N VAL A 334 10.60 -5.25 25.97
CA VAL A 334 11.35 -4.77 27.14
C VAL A 334 11.36 -5.88 28.20
N GLY A 335 12.56 -6.26 28.63
CA GLY A 335 12.80 -7.46 29.43
C GLY A 335 13.28 -8.65 28.57
N ALA A 336 13.46 -9.81 29.21
CA ALA A 336 13.97 -11.02 28.56
C ALA A 336 12.95 -12.17 28.70
N PRO A 337 11.87 -12.20 27.88
CA PRO A 337 10.95 -13.32 27.88
C PRO A 337 11.66 -14.61 27.43
N ALA A 338 11.24 -15.75 27.97
CA ALA A 338 11.70 -17.05 27.50
C ALA A 338 11.37 -17.24 26.02
N ALA A 339 12.16 -18.04 25.29
CA ALA A 339 11.91 -18.31 23.87
C ALA A 339 10.53 -18.97 23.61
N SER A 340 9.99 -19.69 24.60
CA SER A 340 8.67 -20.31 24.57
C SER A 340 7.56 -19.45 25.19
N ALA A 341 7.84 -18.17 25.47
CA ALA A 341 6.87 -17.28 26.08
C ALA A 341 5.62 -17.15 25.21
N ALA A 342 4.46 -17.20 25.87
CA ALA A 342 3.20 -17.02 25.18
C ALA A 342 3.11 -15.62 24.56
N VAL A 343 2.58 -15.55 23.35
CA VAL A 343 2.32 -14.30 22.64
C VAL A 343 0.85 -14.21 22.25
N VAL A 344 0.34 -13.00 22.09
CA VAL A 344 -1.00 -12.78 21.52
C VAL A 344 -1.01 -13.34 20.09
N PRO A 345 -1.90 -14.30 19.75
CA PRO A 345 -1.99 -14.83 18.39
C PRO A 345 -2.21 -13.73 17.36
N PHE A 346 -1.69 -13.94 16.15
CA PHE A 346 -1.63 -12.94 15.08
C PHE A 346 -0.74 -11.73 15.39
N PHE A 347 -0.88 -11.07 16.53
CA PHE A 347 -0.13 -9.85 16.85
C PHE A 347 1.33 -10.09 17.24
N GLY A 348 1.62 -11.19 17.92
CA GLY A 348 2.96 -11.55 18.40
C GLY A 348 3.44 -10.70 19.59
N TRP A 349 2.52 -10.08 20.33
CA TRP A 349 2.85 -9.30 21.53
C TRP A 349 3.14 -10.21 22.71
N SER A 350 4.21 -9.95 23.45
CA SER A 350 4.58 -10.75 24.63
C SER A 350 3.49 -10.71 25.70
N LEU A 351 3.12 -11.87 26.24
CA LEU A 351 2.24 -11.99 27.41
C LEU A 351 3.00 -12.04 28.73
N THR A 352 4.31 -12.29 28.71
CA THR A 352 5.13 -12.48 29.92
C THR A 352 6.13 -11.36 30.18
N ALA A 353 6.35 -10.46 29.21
CA ALA A 353 7.25 -9.32 29.31
C ALA A 353 6.59 -8.06 28.74
N GLY A 354 7.26 -6.91 28.86
CA GLY A 354 6.76 -5.67 28.31
C GLY A 354 6.82 -5.67 26.78
N ASP A 355 5.71 -5.29 26.12
CA ASP A 355 5.67 -5.08 24.66
C ASP A 355 5.11 -3.68 24.34
N LEU A 356 5.96 -2.82 23.80
CA LEU A 356 5.64 -1.42 23.50
C LEU A 356 4.59 -1.28 22.40
N ARG A 357 4.41 -2.31 21.55
CA ARG A 357 3.45 -2.27 20.43
C ARG A 357 2.00 -2.24 20.90
N LEU A 358 1.68 -2.82 22.06
CA LEU A 358 0.32 -2.78 22.60
C LEU A 358 -0.12 -1.34 22.90
N ALA A 359 0.73 -0.58 23.60
CA ALA A 359 0.46 0.81 23.89
C ALA A 359 0.36 1.66 22.61
N HIS A 360 1.26 1.41 21.66
CA HIS A 360 1.22 2.09 20.36
C HIS A 360 -0.05 1.75 19.57
N PHE A 361 -0.50 0.49 19.58
CA PHE A 361 -1.75 0.05 18.96
C PHE A 361 -2.95 0.77 19.58
N LEU A 362 -3.05 0.79 20.91
CA LEU A 362 -4.12 1.53 21.61
C LEU A 362 -4.09 3.02 21.24
N ALA A 363 -2.90 3.63 21.22
CA ALA A 363 -2.75 5.02 20.84
C ALA A 363 -3.28 5.29 19.42
N LEU A 364 -2.88 4.50 18.43
CA LEU A 364 -3.31 4.65 17.04
C LEU A 364 -4.81 4.42 16.85
N HIS A 365 -5.41 3.52 17.63
CA HIS A 365 -6.83 3.18 17.53
C HIS A 365 -7.77 4.09 18.33
N ALA A 366 -7.26 5.14 18.98
CA ALA A 366 -8.12 6.13 19.65
C ALA A 366 -9.11 6.78 18.66
N MET A 367 -8.71 6.98 17.40
CA MET A 367 -9.55 7.55 16.34
C MET A 367 -10.75 6.67 15.97
N GLN A 368 -10.73 5.36 16.22
CA GLN A 368 -11.89 4.48 16.04
C GLN A 368 -12.63 4.23 17.35
N ASN A 369 -11.90 3.97 18.44
CA ASN A 369 -12.52 3.52 19.70
C ASN A 369 -13.32 4.63 20.42
N VAL A 370 -12.82 5.87 20.42
CA VAL A 370 -13.54 6.99 21.08
C VAL A 370 -14.85 7.32 20.35
N PRO A 371 -14.88 7.41 19.00
CA PRO A 371 -16.14 7.56 18.27
C PRO A 371 -17.06 6.34 18.35
N ALA A 372 -16.51 5.11 18.39
CA ALA A 372 -17.31 3.90 18.53
C ALA A 372 -18.11 3.89 19.84
N PHE A 373 -17.52 4.37 20.94
CA PHE A 373 -18.23 4.56 22.22
C PHE A 373 -19.43 5.52 22.08
N ALA A 374 -19.22 6.66 21.42
CA ALA A 374 -20.29 7.64 21.18
C ALA A 374 -21.42 7.06 20.31
N LEU A 375 -21.06 6.32 19.26
CA LEU A 375 -22.00 5.67 18.36
C LEU A 375 -22.80 4.59 19.09
N LEU A 376 -22.14 3.73 19.88
CA LEU A 376 -22.79 2.69 20.66
C LEU A 376 -23.79 3.28 21.65
N ALA A 377 -23.41 4.34 22.38
CA ALA A 377 -24.32 5.03 23.29
C ALA A 377 -25.56 5.54 22.54
N ALA A 378 -25.37 6.19 21.39
CA ALA A 378 -26.47 6.69 20.56
C ALA A 378 -27.38 5.57 20.05
N LEU A 379 -26.82 4.43 19.62
CA LEU A 379 -27.58 3.25 19.18
C LEU A 379 -28.40 2.61 20.30
N LEU A 380 -27.94 2.70 21.55
CA LEU A 380 -28.65 2.23 22.74
C LEU A 380 -29.71 3.23 23.24
N GLY A 381 -30.04 4.26 22.44
CA GLY A 381 -31.02 5.30 22.80
C GLY A 381 -30.53 6.25 23.90
N LYS A 382 -29.25 6.18 24.28
CA LYS A 382 -28.64 7.07 25.27
C LYS A 382 -27.86 8.14 24.52
N ALA A 383 -28.39 9.36 24.47
CA ALA A 383 -27.59 10.49 24.03
C ALA A 383 -26.40 10.65 25.00
N ALA A 384 -25.20 10.23 24.58
CA ALA A 384 -24.01 10.41 25.40
C ALA A 384 -23.81 11.91 25.62
N ALA A 385 -23.81 12.34 26.88
CA ALA A 385 -23.43 13.72 27.20
C ALA A 385 -21.98 13.95 26.76
N PRO A 386 -21.60 15.14 26.26
CA PRO A 386 -20.20 15.44 25.92
C PRO A 386 -19.21 15.12 27.05
N ARG A 387 -19.62 15.29 28.32
CA ARG A 387 -18.83 14.90 29.49
C ARG A 387 -18.53 13.41 29.58
N ALA A 388 -19.46 12.55 29.14
CA ALA A 388 -19.22 11.11 29.10
C ALA A 388 -18.18 10.75 28.03
N ILE A 389 -18.17 11.49 26.91
CA ILE A 389 -17.14 11.35 25.87
C ILE A 389 -15.78 11.81 26.41
N ASP A 390 -15.72 12.95 27.09
CA ASP A 390 -14.49 13.45 27.72
C ASP A 390 -13.94 12.43 28.74
N ALA A 391 -14.82 11.88 29.60
CA ALA A 391 -14.46 10.86 30.58
C ALA A 391 -13.93 9.58 29.92
N PHE A 392 -14.61 9.07 28.89
CA PHE A 392 -14.16 7.90 28.15
C PHE A 392 -12.81 8.13 27.47
N ALA A 393 -12.64 9.28 26.79
CA ALA A 393 -11.39 9.64 26.14
C ALA A 393 -10.23 9.77 27.13
N LEU A 394 -10.48 10.34 28.32
CA LEU A 394 -9.51 10.42 29.40
C LEU A 394 -9.12 9.02 29.90
N VAL A 395 -10.10 8.17 30.20
CA VAL A 395 -9.85 6.79 30.64
C VAL A 395 -9.06 6.02 29.58
N TYR A 396 -9.44 6.14 28.31
CA TYR A 396 -8.72 5.51 27.20
C TYR A 396 -7.27 5.98 27.12
N GLY A 397 -7.03 7.29 27.28
CA GLY A 397 -5.68 7.86 27.34
C GLY A 397 -4.88 7.34 28.53
N CYS A 398 -5.49 7.26 29.71
CA CYS A 398 -4.87 6.71 30.92
C CYS A 398 -4.52 5.22 30.77
N VAL A 399 -5.41 4.41 30.18
CA VAL A 399 -5.14 2.99 29.90
C VAL A 399 -3.98 2.85 28.91
N THR A 400 -3.95 3.69 27.87
CA THR A 400 -2.84 3.71 26.89
C THR A 400 -1.51 4.09 27.54
N ALA A 401 -1.51 5.09 28.42
CA ALA A 401 -0.32 5.49 29.17
C ALA A 401 0.13 4.40 30.17
N ALA A 402 -0.81 3.79 30.89
CA ALA A 402 -0.55 2.68 31.80
C ALA A 402 0.04 1.47 31.05
N ALA A 403 -0.47 1.17 29.84
CA ALA A 403 0.09 0.16 28.95
C ALA A 403 1.56 0.45 28.61
N LEU A 404 1.88 1.69 28.25
CA LEU A 404 3.24 2.10 27.92
C LEU A 404 4.16 2.00 29.13
N ILE A 405 3.71 2.48 30.30
CA ILE A 405 4.48 2.43 31.55
C ILE A 405 4.71 0.99 32.00
N ALA A 406 3.69 0.13 31.92
CA ALA A 406 3.83 -1.29 32.24
C ALA A 406 4.87 -1.95 31.33
N ALA A 407 4.79 -1.71 30.02
CA ALA A 407 5.74 -2.24 29.05
C ALA A 407 7.17 -1.75 29.33
N LEU A 408 7.36 -0.46 29.62
CA LEU A 408 8.68 0.09 30.00
C LEU A 408 9.25 -0.49 31.29
N ASN A 409 8.40 -0.97 32.19
CA ASN A 409 8.79 -1.68 33.41
C ASN A 409 8.92 -3.20 33.21
N ALA A 410 9.02 -3.66 31.94
CA ALA A 410 9.09 -5.07 31.56
C ALA A 410 7.90 -5.92 32.03
N ARG A 411 6.72 -5.31 32.27
CA ARG A 411 5.51 -6.00 32.71
C ARG A 411 4.50 -6.15 31.57
N PRO A 412 3.81 -7.30 31.47
CA PRO A 412 2.68 -7.43 30.55
C PRO A 412 1.48 -6.63 31.09
N LEU A 413 0.75 -5.96 30.19
CA LEU A 413 -0.45 -5.21 30.60
C LEU A 413 -1.60 -6.13 31.01
N LEU A 414 -1.75 -7.27 30.33
CA LEU A 414 -2.84 -8.22 30.57
C LEU A 414 -2.60 -9.16 31.76
N GLY A 415 -1.47 -9.04 32.45
CA GLY A 415 -1.20 -9.78 33.69
C GLY A 415 -1.18 -11.30 33.56
N VAL A 416 -0.99 -11.84 32.35
CA VAL A 416 -0.86 -13.29 32.12
C VAL A 416 0.62 -13.67 32.26
N GLY A 417 1.14 -13.57 33.48
CA GLY A 417 2.53 -13.87 33.83
C GLY A 417 2.63 -14.68 35.10
#